data_AF-A0A1G0YFR1-F1
#
_entry.id   AF-A0A1G0YFR1-F1
#
_cell.length_a   1.000
_cell.length_b   1.000
_cell.length_c   1.000
_cell.angle_alpha   90.00
_cell.angle_beta   90.00
_cell.angle_gamma   90.00
#
_symmetry.space_group_name_H-M   'P 1'
#
loop_
_entity.id
_entity.type
_entity.pdbx_description
1 polymer ?
#
loop_
_entity_poly.entity_id
_entity_poly.type
_entity_poly.pdbx_seq_one_letter_code
_entity_poly.pdbx_strand_id
1 'polypeptide(L)'
;MLVVIAIIAILAAIVTPGLSRVRQKADTAKCANNLKQIGFAVKSYLLDHDNRFPTNTARFNYGQLVTNYLPYLDNEYSLCRCPAQKDNLLNVGAYAVQVAIPNSGAWISYEFNQAQLGRRFVPNFITEPMRCAYVYDYPYNLVNDAAYLPHVGGMNVLYLDWHVAWLSVSEYTQGTPPVDFYSIGYRR
;
A
#
# COMPACT_ATOMS: atom_id res chain seq x y z
N MET A 1 -41.04 27.85 13.95
CA MET A 1 -39.83 27.41 13.20
C MET A 1 -39.34 26.00 13.58
N LEU A 2 -40.03 25.27 14.48
CA LEU A 2 -39.60 23.94 14.95
C LEU A 2 -39.71 22.84 13.88
N VAL A 3 -40.73 22.91 13.03
CA VAL A 3 -40.99 21.88 12.00
C VAL A 3 -39.83 21.75 11.02
N VAL A 4 -39.18 22.85 10.65
CA VAL A 4 -38.08 22.86 9.68
C VAL A 4 -36.84 22.14 10.25
N ILE A 5 -36.51 22.41 11.52
CA ILE A 5 -35.36 21.77 12.19
C ILE A 5 -35.60 20.26 12.32
N ALA A 6 -36.84 19.85 12.62
CA ALA A 6 -37.20 18.44 12.69
C ALA A 6 -37.01 17.71 11.35
N ILE A 7 -37.38 18.33 10.23
CA ILE A 7 -37.21 17.74 8.88
C ILE A 7 -35.72 17.63 8.53
N ILE A 8 -34.91 18.66 8.80
CA ILE A 8 -33.45 18.62 8.53
C ILE A 8 -32.78 17.50 9.34
N ALA A 9 -33.16 17.31 10.61
CA ALA A 9 -32.62 16.26 11.47
C ALA A 9 -32.92 14.84 10.93
N ILE A 10 -34.14 14.62 10.42
CA ILE A 10 -34.54 13.33 9.82
C ILE A 10 -33.72 13.04 8.56
N LEU A 11 -33.58 14.03 7.67
CA LEU A 11 -32.80 13.87 6.44
C LEU A 11 -31.32 13.60 6.73
N ALA A 12 -30.72 14.34 7.67
CA ALA A 12 -29.33 14.14 8.07
C ALA A 12 -29.07 12.75 8.68
N ALA A 13 -30.02 12.23 9.48
CA ALA A 13 -29.92 10.91 10.08
C ALA A 13 -29.81 9.78 9.03
N ILE A 14 -30.53 9.90 7.90
CA ILE A 14 -30.51 8.90 6.82
C ILE A 14 -29.23 9.00 5.97
N VAL A 15 -28.71 10.21 5.75
CA VAL A 15 -27.52 10.46 4.91
C VAL A 15 -26.23 9.99 5.59
N THR A 16 -26.15 10.10 6.92
CA THR A 16 -24.94 9.81 7.70
C THR A 16 -24.34 8.41 7.46
N PRO A 17 -25.10 7.29 7.56
CA PRO A 17 -24.54 5.95 7.31
C PRO A 17 -24.11 5.73 5.84
N GLY A 18 -24.81 6.37 4.89
CA GLY A 18 -24.45 6.32 3.46
C GLY A 18 -23.12 7.01 3.17
N LEU A 19 -22.89 8.18 3.78
CA LEU A 19 -21.69 8.98 3.59
C LEU A 19 -20.42 8.26 4.07
N SER A 20 -20.49 7.52 5.17
CA SER A 20 -19.36 6.72 5.69
C SER A 20 -18.89 5.65 4.69
N ARG A 21 -19.82 4.97 4.01
CA ARG A 21 -19.50 3.96 2.99
C ARG A 21 -18.90 4.59 1.73
N VAL A 22 -19.42 5.74 1.30
CA VAL A 22 -18.88 6.50 0.16
C VAL A 22 -17.46 6.96 0.45
N ARG A 23 -17.22 7.48 1.66
CA ARG A 23 -15.87 7.90 2.09
C ARG A 23 -14.88 6.74 2.07
N GLN A 24 -15.24 5.58 2.60
CA GLN A 24 -14.38 4.39 2.54
C GLN A 24 -14.00 4.01 1.11
N LYS A 25 -14.96 3.99 0.18
CA LYS A 25 -14.67 3.72 -1.23
C LYS A 25 -13.78 4.79 -1.87
N ALA A 26 -14.00 6.07 -1.54
CA ALA A 26 -13.17 7.16 -2.01
C ALA A 26 -11.73 7.05 -1.48
N ASP A 27 -11.56 6.68 -0.22
CA ASP A 27 -10.25 6.47 0.39
C ASP A 27 -9.52 5.27 -0.24
N THR A 28 -10.23 4.18 -0.54
CA THR A 28 -9.69 3.05 -1.33
C THR A 28 -9.23 3.49 -2.72
N ALA A 29 -10.05 4.27 -3.44
CA ALA A 29 -9.69 4.76 -4.78
C ALA A 29 -8.48 5.72 -4.75
N LYS A 30 -8.40 6.58 -3.72
CA LYS A 30 -7.23 7.44 -3.50
C LYS A 30 -5.98 6.63 -3.20
N CYS A 31 -6.08 5.61 -2.34
CA CYS A 31 -4.97 4.72 -2.03
C CYS A 31 -4.45 3.99 -3.28
N ALA A 32 -5.36 3.50 -4.14
CA ALA A 32 -4.99 2.92 -5.42
C ALA A 32 -4.25 3.92 -6.34
N ASN A 33 -4.64 5.20 -6.33
CA ASN A 33 -3.95 6.24 -7.08
C ASN A 33 -2.56 6.57 -6.52
N ASN A 34 -2.40 6.55 -5.18
CA ASN A 34 -1.09 6.69 -4.55
C ASN A 34 -0.16 5.54 -4.96
N LEU A 35 -0.65 4.30 -4.97
CA LEU A 35 0.12 3.15 -5.45
C LEU A 35 0.52 3.27 -6.92
N LYS A 36 -0.32 3.85 -7.79
CA LYS A 36 0.05 4.13 -9.18
C LYS A 36 1.20 5.13 -9.26
N GLN A 37 1.15 6.21 -8.48
CA GLN A 37 2.23 7.20 -8.39
C GLN A 37 3.52 6.59 -7.86
N ILE A 38 3.43 5.74 -6.84
CA ILE A 38 4.57 4.95 -6.35
C ILE A 38 5.09 4.03 -7.46
N GLY A 39 4.23 3.35 -8.21
CA GLY A 39 4.64 2.50 -9.33
C GLY A 39 5.39 3.27 -10.42
N PHE A 40 4.95 4.49 -10.75
CA PHE A 40 5.69 5.38 -11.65
C PHE A 40 7.06 5.74 -11.08
N ALA A 41 7.13 6.13 -9.79
CA ALA A 41 8.39 6.46 -9.13
C ALA A 41 9.37 5.29 -9.10
N VAL A 42 8.90 4.07 -8.80
CA VAL A 42 9.72 2.86 -8.81
C VAL A 42 10.21 2.56 -10.22
N LYS A 43 9.35 2.69 -11.24
CA LYS A 43 9.74 2.49 -12.64
C LYS A 43 10.80 3.50 -13.07
N SER A 44 10.67 4.77 -12.71
CA SER A 44 11.67 5.80 -12.99
C SER A 44 12.99 5.50 -12.27
N TYR A 45 12.95 5.10 -11.00
CA TYR A 45 14.13 4.63 -10.28
C TYR A 45 14.82 3.46 -11.00
N LEU A 46 14.07 2.46 -11.46
CA LEU A 46 14.66 1.31 -12.16
C LEU A 46 15.39 1.73 -13.45
N LEU A 47 14.89 2.74 -14.17
CA LEU A 47 15.54 3.26 -15.37
C LEU A 47 16.90 3.89 -15.05
N ASP A 48 16.99 4.61 -13.93
CA ASP A 48 18.21 5.32 -13.52
C ASP A 48 19.22 4.41 -12.79
N HIS A 49 18.79 3.23 -12.34
CA HIS A 49 19.58 2.31 -11.51
C HIS A 49 19.76 0.91 -12.13
N ASP A 50 20.04 0.82 -13.43
CA ASP A 50 20.35 -0.44 -14.15
C ASP A 50 19.29 -1.55 -14.01
N ASN A 51 18.02 -1.15 -13.90
CA ASN A 51 16.89 -2.01 -13.57
C ASN A 51 17.11 -2.78 -12.26
N ARG A 52 17.67 -2.17 -11.22
CA ARG A 52 17.80 -2.81 -9.90
C ARG A 52 16.89 -2.15 -8.89
N PHE A 53 16.19 -2.95 -8.11
CA PHE A 53 15.48 -2.45 -6.94
C PHE A 53 16.48 -1.97 -5.88
N PRO A 54 16.12 -0.95 -5.08
CA PRO A 54 16.97 -0.48 -4.01
C PRO A 54 17.27 -1.59 -3.01
N THR A 55 18.49 -1.58 -2.48
CA THR A 55 18.89 -2.43 -1.37
C THR A 55 18.40 -1.82 -0.07
N ASN A 56 17.83 -2.63 0.82
CA ASN A 56 17.52 -2.17 2.17
C ASN A 56 18.63 -2.62 3.13
N THR A 57 19.32 -1.66 3.74
CA THR A 57 20.42 -1.92 4.69
C THR A 57 19.94 -2.48 6.02
N ALA A 58 18.66 -2.30 6.35
CA ALA A 58 18.04 -2.84 7.54
C ALA A 58 16.81 -3.68 7.16
N ARG A 59 16.76 -4.93 7.63
CA ARG A 59 15.58 -5.77 7.43
C ARG A 59 14.34 -5.01 7.92
N PHE A 60 13.33 -4.94 7.05
CA PHE A 60 12.04 -4.31 7.32
C PHE A 60 12.04 -2.76 7.44
N ASN A 61 13.09 -2.00 7.14
CA ASN A 61 13.00 -0.53 7.20
C ASN A 61 12.41 0.08 5.92
N TYR A 62 11.08 0.13 5.78
CA TYR A 62 10.41 0.66 4.58
C TYR A 62 10.46 2.19 4.51
N GLY A 63 10.55 2.87 5.65
CA GLY A 63 10.75 4.31 5.69
C GLY A 63 12.03 4.75 5.00
N GLN A 64 13.14 4.04 5.24
CA GLN A 64 14.41 4.25 4.53
C GLN A 64 14.34 3.77 3.07
N LEU A 65 13.56 2.72 2.78
CA LEU A 65 13.39 2.26 1.41
C LEU A 65 12.76 3.36 0.53
N VAL A 66 11.71 4.01 1.02
CA VAL A 66 11.01 5.07 0.31
C VAL A 66 11.88 6.29 0.04
N THR A 67 12.90 6.58 0.85
CA THR A 67 13.79 7.72 0.57
C THR A 67 14.51 7.59 -0.78
N ASN A 68 14.66 6.36 -1.31
CA ASN A 68 15.19 6.13 -2.66
C ASN A 68 14.21 6.58 -3.76
N TYR A 69 12.90 6.52 -3.48
CA TYR A 69 11.83 6.85 -4.42
C TYR A 69 11.34 8.30 -4.29
N LEU A 70 11.60 8.98 -3.16
CA LEU A 70 11.16 10.35 -2.92
C LEU A 70 11.52 11.35 -4.03
N PRO A 71 12.72 11.33 -4.63
CA PRO A 71 13.04 12.25 -5.73
C PRO A 71 12.13 12.08 -6.95
N TYR A 72 11.58 10.87 -7.16
CA TYR A 72 10.66 10.54 -8.25
C TYR A 72 9.18 10.72 -7.86
N LEU A 73 8.93 11.09 -6.61
CA LEU A 73 7.62 11.42 -6.05
C LEU A 73 7.50 12.93 -5.76
N ASP A 74 8.37 13.76 -6.36
CA ASP A 74 8.46 15.20 -6.08
C ASP A 74 8.69 15.53 -4.58
N ASN A 75 9.29 14.61 -3.83
CA ASN A 75 9.45 14.65 -2.37
C ASN A 75 8.12 14.77 -1.60
N GLU A 76 7.02 14.27 -2.18
CA GLU A 76 5.69 14.30 -1.56
C GLU A 76 5.48 13.08 -0.65
N TYR A 77 5.69 13.30 0.65
CA TYR A 77 5.52 12.25 1.67
C TYR A 77 4.07 11.79 1.84
N SER A 78 3.07 12.62 1.49
CA SER A 78 1.66 12.25 1.66
C SER A 78 1.24 11.08 0.76
N LEU A 79 1.93 10.89 -0.37
CA LEU A 79 1.72 9.74 -1.27
C LEU A 79 2.10 8.41 -0.63
N CYS A 80 2.97 8.44 0.39
CA CYS A 80 3.41 7.27 1.13
C CYS A 80 2.44 6.89 2.25
N ARG A 81 1.34 7.65 2.41
CA ARG A 81 0.31 7.41 3.42
C ARG A 81 -1.02 6.99 2.80
N CYS A 82 -1.62 5.94 3.35
CA CYS A 82 -2.97 5.52 3.04
C CYS A 82 -3.97 6.46 3.75
N PRO A 83 -4.95 7.04 3.04
CA PRO A 83 -5.93 7.96 3.64
C PRO A 83 -6.92 7.28 4.58
N ALA A 84 -7.10 5.96 4.46
CA ALA A 84 -7.99 5.17 5.32
C ALA A 84 -7.31 4.69 6.61
N GLN A 85 -5.99 4.89 6.74
CA GLN A 85 -5.25 4.45 7.91
C GLN A 85 -5.58 5.32 9.13
N LYS A 86 -6.21 4.69 10.13
CA LYS A 86 -6.73 5.37 11.32
C LYS A 86 -5.66 5.64 12.38
N ASP A 87 -4.66 4.76 12.49
CA ASP A 87 -3.61 4.85 13.50
C ASP A 87 -2.24 5.15 12.88
N ASN A 88 -1.42 5.95 13.57
CA ASN A 88 0.01 5.92 13.31
C ASN A 88 0.51 4.54 13.75
N LEU A 89 1.14 3.78 12.84
CA LEU A 89 1.63 2.41 13.09
C LEU A 89 2.77 2.33 14.14
N LEU A 90 2.93 3.40 14.92
CA LEU A 90 3.85 3.54 16.04
C LEU A 90 3.56 2.61 17.21
N ASN A 91 2.33 2.12 17.35
CA ASN A 91 1.93 1.25 18.47
C ASN A 91 1.81 -0.23 18.09
N VAL A 92 2.27 -0.63 16.90
CA VAL A 92 2.09 -2.00 16.39
C VAL A 92 3.22 -2.94 16.81
N GLY A 93 3.76 -2.74 18.02
CA GLY A 93 4.88 -3.51 18.56
C GLY A 93 6.23 -3.23 17.88
N ALA A 94 7.16 -4.19 17.93
CA ALA A 94 8.56 -4.09 17.47
C ALA A 94 8.79 -3.63 16.00
N TYR A 95 7.71 -3.36 15.26
CA TYR A 95 7.69 -2.94 13.87
C TYR A 95 7.49 -1.41 13.68
N ALA A 96 7.31 -0.62 14.75
CA ALA A 96 7.11 0.84 14.66
C ALA A 96 8.26 1.63 13.99
N VAL A 97 9.50 1.16 14.10
CA VAL A 97 10.68 1.79 13.48
C VAL A 97 10.67 1.65 11.95
N GLN A 98 9.91 0.68 11.46
CA GLN A 98 9.92 0.25 10.07
C GLN A 98 9.11 1.15 9.15
N VAL A 99 8.32 2.04 9.75
CA VAL A 99 7.40 2.92 9.05
C VAL A 99 7.79 4.40 9.09
N ALA A 100 8.77 4.79 9.90
CA ALA A 100 9.22 6.19 10.01
C ALA A 100 10.08 6.57 8.80
N ILE A 101 9.71 7.62 8.07
CA ILE A 101 10.55 8.13 6.98
C ILE A 101 11.61 9.06 7.61
N PRO A 102 12.92 8.75 7.46
CA PRO A 102 13.99 9.51 8.12
C PRO A 102 13.91 11.02 7.86
N ASN A 103 14.13 11.83 8.91
CA ASN A 103 14.20 13.29 8.86
C ASN A 103 12.95 14.03 8.31
N SER A 104 11.81 13.35 8.18
CA SER A 104 10.59 13.92 7.57
C SER A 104 9.44 14.16 8.55
N GLY A 105 9.45 13.49 9.70
CA GLY A 105 8.28 13.42 10.59
C GLY A 105 7.08 12.65 10.01
N ALA A 106 7.22 12.09 8.81
CA ALA A 106 6.20 11.33 8.09
C ALA A 106 6.36 9.82 8.30
N TRP A 107 5.28 9.11 7.98
CA TRP A 107 5.17 7.66 8.15
C TRP A 107 4.66 7.04 6.87
N ILE A 108 5.11 5.82 6.58
CA ILE A 108 4.61 5.02 5.48
C ILE A 108 3.51 4.07 5.93
N SER A 109 2.47 3.98 5.10
CA SER A 109 1.36 3.03 5.25
C SER A 109 1.52 1.77 4.42
N TYR A 110 2.34 1.87 3.37
CA TYR A 110 2.61 0.82 2.40
C TYR A 110 3.78 -0.06 2.84
N GLU A 111 3.71 -1.33 2.49
CA GLU A 111 4.84 -2.26 2.61
C GLU A 111 5.34 -2.69 1.23
N PHE A 112 6.60 -3.12 1.20
CA PHE A 112 7.28 -3.55 -0.02
C PHE A 112 7.67 -5.02 0.07
N ASN A 113 7.54 -5.72 -1.05
CA ASN A 113 7.99 -7.08 -1.18
C ASN A 113 9.52 -7.15 -1.04
N GLN A 114 9.97 -7.69 0.09
CA GLN A 114 11.39 -7.79 0.43
C GLN A 114 12.17 -8.72 -0.48
N ALA A 115 11.51 -9.72 -1.08
CA ALA A 115 12.16 -10.65 -1.97
C ALA A 115 12.72 -9.96 -3.23
N GLN A 116 12.21 -8.77 -3.57
CA GLN A 116 12.66 -8.01 -4.73
C GLN A 116 13.82 -7.05 -4.43
N LEU A 117 14.04 -6.70 -3.17
CA LEU A 117 15.03 -5.68 -2.79
C LEU A 117 16.45 -6.11 -3.17
N GLY A 118 17.20 -5.18 -3.77
CA GLY A 118 18.53 -5.43 -4.33
C GLY A 118 18.58 -6.33 -5.58
N ARG A 119 17.45 -6.91 -5.99
CA ARG A 119 17.40 -7.74 -7.20
C ARG A 119 17.33 -6.87 -8.45
N ARG A 120 17.85 -7.42 -9.55
CA ARG A 120 17.59 -6.87 -10.88
C ARG A 120 16.15 -7.19 -11.26
N PHE A 121 15.40 -6.19 -11.66
CA PHE A 121 14.14 -6.32 -12.35
C PHE A 121 14.39 -6.79 -13.79
N VAL A 122 13.83 -7.94 -14.14
CA VAL A 122 13.95 -8.51 -15.47
C VAL A 122 12.54 -8.94 -15.92
N PRO A 123 11.87 -8.13 -16.75
CA PRO A 123 10.49 -8.38 -17.17
C PRO A 123 10.29 -9.77 -17.76
N ASN A 124 11.27 -10.27 -18.51
CA ASN A 124 11.20 -11.54 -19.23
C ASN A 124 11.20 -12.78 -18.32
N PHE A 125 11.59 -12.65 -17.05
CA PHE A 125 11.54 -13.76 -16.08
C PHE A 125 10.23 -13.80 -15.28
N ILE A 126 9.31 -12.87 -15.53
CA ILE A 126 8.03 -12.81 -14.85
C ILE A 126 7.01 -13.53 -15.72
N THR A 127 6.85 -14.83 -15.48
CA THR A 127 5.91 -15.67 -16.24
C THR A 127 4.45 -15.34 -15.94
N GLU A 128 4.16 -14.83 -14.75
CA GLU A 128 2.82 -14.45 -14.30
C GLU A 128 2.88 -13.09 -13.57
N PRO A 129 3.01 -11.97 -14.31
CA PRO A 129 3.24 -10.65 -13.70
C PRO A 129 2.12 -10.18 -12.78
N MET A 130 0.89 -10.57 -13.14
CA MET A 130 -0.30 -10.33 -12.32
C MET A 130 -0.34 -11.13 -11.01
N ARG A 131 0.68 -11.94 -10.74
CA ARG A 131 0.81 -12.70 -9.50
C ARG A 131 2.02 -12.30 -8.69
N CYS A 132 2.82 -11.31 -9.08
CA CYS A 132 3.95 -10.87 -8.26
C CYS A 132 3.69 -9.48 -7.69
N ALA A 133 3.28 -9.39 -6.42
CA ALA A 133 3.13 -8.12 -5.73
C ALA A 133 4.49 -7.48 -5.43
N TYR A 134 4.56 -6.16 -5.56
CA TYR A 134 5.70 -5.35 -5.15
C TYR A 134 5.38 -4.41 -3.98
N VAL A 135 4.27 -3.66 -4.04
CA VAL A 135 3.85 -2.75 -2.95
C VAL A 135 2.42 -3.05 -2.58
N TYR A 136 2.10 -2.98 -1.29
CA TYR A 136 0.77 -3.27 -0.78
C TYR A 136 0.42 -2.26 0.32
N ASP A 137 -0.86 -1.86 0.39
CA ASP A 137 -1.33 -0.80 1.29
C ASP A 137 -1.53 -1.22 2.76
N TYR A 138 -0.99 -2.39 3.13
CA TYR A 138 -1.10 -2.91 4.47
C TYR A 138 0.04 -3.88 4.87
N PRO A 139 0.57 -3.81 6.09
CA PRO A 139 1.64 -4.70 6.53
C PRO A 139 1.32 -6.20 6.54
N TYR A 140 2.11 -6.98 5.79
CA TYR A 140 1.96 -8.43 5.59
C TYR A 140 2.02 -9.23 6.91
N ASN A 141 2.74 -8.72 7.91
CA ASN A 141 2.94 -9.43 9.19
C ASN A 141 1.75 -9.31 10.16
N LEU A 142 0.73 -8.53 9.83
CA LEU A 142 -0.46 -8.31 10.68
C LEU A 142 -1.75 -8.88 10.09
N VAL A 143 -1.64 -9.60 8.98
CA VAL A 143 -2.81 -10.06 8.21
C VAL A 143 -3.65 -11.12 8.94
N ASN A 144 -3.17 -11.63 10.08
CA ASN A 144 -3.98 -12.47 10.95
C ASN A 144 -5.03 -11.69 11.75
N ASP A 145 -5.01 -10.35 11.73
CA ASP A 145 -5.98 -9.52 12.44
C ASP A 145 -6.68 -8.55 11.47
N ALA A 146 -7.80 -9.02 10.91
CA ALA A 146 -8.67 -8.24 10.03
C ALA A 146 -9.13 -6.91 10.66
N ALA A 147 -9.01 -6.74 11.97
CA ALA A 147 -9.29 -5.49 12.66
C ALA A 147 -8.41 -4.31 12.21
N TYR A 148 -7.23 -4.59 11.64
CA TYR A 148 -6.26 -3.57 11.26
C TYR A 148 -6.23 -3.25 9.76
N LEU A 149 -7.01 -3.94 8.92
CA LEU A 149 -7.09 -3.61 7.50
C LEU A 149 -7.66 -2.18 7.32
N PRO A 150 -6.93 -1.26 6.67
CA PRO A 150 -7.36 0.13 6.51
C PRO A 150 -8.60 0.21 5.60
N HIS A 151 -8.72 -0.73 4.66
CA HIS A 151 -9.86 -0.85 3.78
C HIS A 151 -10.71 -2.07 4.12
N VAL A 152 -12.03 -1.92 3.98
CA VAL A 152 -12.98 -2.99 4.30
C VAL A 152 -12.96 -4.03 3.18
N GLY A 153 -12.65 -5.27 3.51
CA GLY A 153 -12.81 -6.43 2.62
C GLY A 153 -11.61 -6.72 1.69
N GLY A 154 -10.50 -6.00 1.82
CA GLY A 154 -9.30 -6.25 1.00
C GLY A 154 -8.26 -5.13 1.10
N MET A 155 -7.32 -5.16 0.16
CA MET A 155 -6.19 -4.23 0.05
C MET A 155 -5.91 -3.89 -1.42
N ASN A 156 -5.35 -2.71 -1.68
CA ASN A 156 -4.78 -2.43 -2.99
C ASN A 156 -3.34 -2.96 -3.08
N VAL A 157 -3.03 -3.54 -4.22
CA VAL A 157 -1.73 -4.15 -4.49
C VAL A 157 -1.20 -3.60 -5.81
N LEU A 158 0.05 -3.13 -5.78
CA LEU A 158 0.85 -2.81 -6.94
C LEU A 158 1.68 -4.04 -7.31
N TYR A 159 1.49 -4.52 -8.54
CA TYR A 159 2.20 -5.68 -9.07
C TYR A 159 3.45 -5.27 -9.85
N LEU A 160 4.33 -6.24 -10.13
CA LEU A 160 5.62 -6.02 -10.80
C LEU A 160 5.50 -5.58 -12.28
N ASP A 161 4.35 -5.72 -12.90
CA ASP A 161 4.00 -5.13 -14.21
C ASP A 161 3.41 -3.71 -14.10
N TRP A 162 3.46 -3.12 -12.90
CA TRP A 162 3.04 -1.75 -12.59
C TRP A 162 1.54 -1.48 -12.63
N HIS A 163 0.70 -2.52 -12.71
CA HIS A 163 -0.73 -2.35 -12.53
C HIS A 163 -1.09 -2.39 -11.04
N VAL A 164 -2.16 -1.68 -10.68
CA VAL A 164 -2.74 -1.71 -9.35
C VAL A 164 -4.08 -2.41 -9.42
N ALA A 165 -4.28 -3.43 -8.58
CA ALA A 165 -5.56 -4.11 -8.46
C ALA A 165 -5.95 -4.31 -6.99
N TRP A 166 -7.25 -4.50 -6.77
CA TRP A 166 -7.80 -4.83 -5.47
C TRP A 166 -7.67 -6.33 -5.22
N LEU A 167 -7.14 -6.70 -4.06
CA LEU A 167 -7.07 -8.07 -3.57
C LEU A 167 -8.04 -8.22 -2.41
N SER A 168 -9.05 -9.04 -2.55
CA SER A 168 -10.02 -9.30 -1.49
C SER A 168 -9.43 -10.20 -0.39
N VAL A 169 -9.95 -10.09 0.83
CA VAL A 169 -9.51 -10.94 1.96
C VAL A 169 -9.74 -12.43 1.68
N SER A 170 -10.81 -12.78 0.95
CA SER A 170 -11.10 -14.17 0.59
C SER A 170 -10.14 -14.75 -0.45
N GLU A 171 -9.60 -13.90 -1.33
CA GLU A 171 -8.55 -14.30 -2.28
C GLU A 171 -7.21 -14.48 -1.55
N TYR A 172 -7.04 -13.87 -0.38
CA TYR A 172 -5.80 -13.91 0.40
C TYR A 172 -5.66 -15.17 1.30
N THR A 173 -6.75 -15.84 1.69
CA THR A 173 -6.69 -16.88 2.74
C THR A 173 -6.05 -18.22 2.34
N GLN A 174 -4.85 -18.46 2.90
CA GLN A 174 -4.13 -19.71 3.25
C GLN A 174 -4.19 -20.93 2.30
N GLY A 175 -3.08 -21.15 1.57
CA GLY A 175 -2.69 -22.49 1.07
C GLY A 175 -1.88 -22.46 -0.23
N THR A 176 -2.18 -21.51 -1.10
CA THR A 176 -1.38 -21.12 -2.26
C THR A 176 -1.74 -19.67 -2.52
N PRO A 177 -0.81 -18.71 -2.38
CA PRO A 177 -1.22 -17.34 -2.59
C PRO A 177 -1.54 -17.17 -4.09
N PRO A 178 -2.64 -16.48 -4.47
CA PRO A 178 -2.81 -16.03 -5.85
C PRO A 178 -1.67 -15.09 -6.28
N VAL A 179 -0.88 -14.61 -5.31
CA VAL A 179 0.19 -13.65 -5.44
C VAL A 179 1.49 -14.20 -4.80
N ASP A 180 2.51 -14.54 -5.58
CA ASP A 180 3.82 -14.93 -5.07
C ASP A 180 4.52 -13.76 -4.36
N PHE A 181 4.38 -13.72 -3.04
CA PHE A 181 5.07 -12.77 -2.17
C PHE A 181 6.56 -13.11 -1.99
N TYR A 182 6.99 -14.32 -2.34
CA TYR A 182 8.30 -14.84 -1.89
C TYR A 182 9.45 -14.76 -2.89
N SER A 183 9.22 -14.60 -4.20
CA SER A 183 10.24 -14.19 -5.18
C SER A 183 9.73 -14.23 -6.61
N ILE A 184 10.38 -13.46 -7.51
CA ILE A 184 10.38 -13.80 -8.94
C ILE A 184 10.92 -15.23 -9.04
N GLY A 185 10.12 -16.15 -9.57
CA GLY A 185 10.57 -17.48 -9.97
C GLY A 185 11.59 -17.37 -11.09
N TYR A 186 12.85 -17.14 -10.75
CA TYR A 186 13.95 -17.31 -11.69
C TYR A 186 14.04 -18.81 -11.99
N ARG A 187 13.52 -19.25 -13.14
CA ARG A 187 14.01 -20.51 -13.71
C ARG A 187 15.51 -20.31 -13.94
N ARG A 188 16.31 -21.18 -13.31
CA ARG A 188 17.74 -21.33 -13.61
C ARG A 188 17.94 -21.64 -15.07
#